data_AF-A0A9X0WES0-F1
#
_entry.id   AF-A0A9X0WES0-F1
#
_cell.length_a   1.000
_cell.length_b   1.000
_cell.length_c   1.000
_cell.angle_alpha   90.00
_cell.angle_beta   90.00
_cell.angle_gamma   90.00
#
_symmetry.space_group_name_H-M   'P 1'
#
loop_
_entity.id
_entity.type
_entity.pdbx_description
1 polymer ?
#
loop_
_entity_poly.entity_id
_entity_poly.type
_entity_poly.pdbx_seq_one_letter_code
_entity_poly.pdbx_strand_id
1 'polypeptide(L)'
;MSAEKNLSQMIVDVAGQFIELETSEQGRQANLLIACKAWNLAVLPKSERNKAYHQYLDEMRSVIKDKETMKWFKKDLNGLMKAKLDLYPAEKALIADARLEHVDESNYRVVVSYGKIGDMAA
;
A
#
# COMPACT_ATOMS: atom_id res chain seq x y z
N MET A 1 -23.42 13.32 -8.69
CA MET A 1 -22.04 13.77 -8.40
C MET A 1 -21.15 12.54 -8.35
N SER A 2 -20.53 12.14 -9.46
CA SER A 2 -19.53 11.07 -9.44
C SER A 2 -18.18 11.69 -9.12
N ALA A 3 -17.92 11.93 -7.84
CA ALA A 3 -16.56 12.23 -7.44
C ALA A 3 -15.73 10.97 -7.72
N GLU A 4 -14.94 10.97 -8.79
CA GLU A 4 -13.79 10.07 -8.88
C GLU A 4 -13.02 10.27 -7.57
N LYS A 5 -13.07 9.28 -6.68
CA LYS A 5 -12.23 9.32 -5.48
C LYS A 5 -10.79 9.37 -5.97
N ASN A 6 -10.04 10.40 -5.59
CA ASN A 6 -8.62 10.44 -5.86
C ASN A 6 -7.97 9.24 -5.14
N LEU A 7 -7.01 8.57 -5.79
CA LEU A 7 -6.32 7.38 -5.30
C LEU A 7 -5.80 7.52 -3.86
N SER A 8 -5.43 8.74 -3.45
CA SER A 8 -5.04 9.06 -2.08
C SER A 8 -6.13 8.71 -1.05
N GLN A 9 -7.39 9.07 -1.33
CA GLN A 9 -8.51 8.74 -0.45
C GLN A 9 -8.79 7.23 -0.44
N MET A 10 -8.64 6.56 -1.58
CA MET A 10 -8.84 5.10 -1.64
C MET A 10 -7.80 4.37 -0.78
N ILE A 11 -6.57 4.86 -0.72
CA ILE A 11 -5.53 4.31 0.17
C ILE A 11 -5.87 4.55 1.64
N VAL A 12 -6.36 5.74 1.99
CA VAL A 12 -6.85 6.02 3.36
C VAL A 12 -8.00 5.08 3.74
N ASP A 13 -8.95 4.85 2.84
CA ASP A 13 -10.08 3.95 3.09
C ASP A 13 -9.65 2.49 3.30
N VAL A 14 -8.58 2.05 2.62
CA VAL A 14 -8.03 0.68 2.72
C VAL A 14 -7.11 0.50 3.92
N ALA A 15 -6.30 1.52 4.24
CA ALA A 15 -5.13 1.36 5.09
C ALA A 15 -5.00 2.41 6.20
N GLY A 16 -5.94 3.35 6.35
CA GLY A 16 -5.85 4.44 7.33
C GLY A 16 -5.55 3.94 8.75
N GLN A 17 -6.33 2.96 9.23
CA GLN A 17 -6.11 2.35 10.56
C GLN A 17 -4.75 1.66 10.67
N PHE A 18 -4.28 1.02 9.60
CA PHE A 18 -2.96 0.37 9.57
C PHE A 18 -1.83 1.39 9.63
N ILE A 19 -1.95 2.51 8.93
CA ILE A 19 -1.00 3.62 8.98
C ILE A 19 -0.94 4.19 10.40
N GLU A 20 -2.09 4.37 11.06
CA GLU A 20 -2.21 4.92 12.42
C GLU A 20 -1.69 4.01 13.55
N LEU A 21 -1.39 2.73 13.28
CA LEU A 21 -0.76 1.84 14.27
C LEU A 21 0.61 2.35 14.71
N GLU A 22 1.29 3.11 13.86
CA GLU A 22 2.60 3.69 14.15
C GLU A 22 2.47 5.10 14.72
N THR A 23 3.28 5.38 15.74
CA THR A 23 3.28 6.69 16.43
C THR A 23 4.31 7.65 15.84
N SER A 24 5.38 7.13 15.26
CA SER A 24 6.42 7.93 14.59
C SER A 24 6.05 8.22 13.13
N GLU A 25 6.45 9.38 12.62
CA GLU A 25 6.25 9.74 11.22
C GLU A 25 6.90 8.74 10.28
N GLN A 26 8.13 8.31 10.59
CA GLN A 26 8.86 7.32 9.80
C GLN A 26 8.13 5.97 9.78
N GLY A 27 7.55 5.54 10.90
CA GLY A 27 6.74 4.33 10.99
C GLY A 27 5.46 4.43 10.15
N ARG A 28 4.74 5.55 10.25
CA ARG A 28 3.54 5.80 9.44
C ARG A 28 3.86 5.82 7.94
N GLN A 29 4.96 6.46 7.56
CA GLN A 29 5.43 6.49 6.17
C GLN A 29 5.79 5.07 5.69
N ALA A 30 6.45 4.25 6.53
CA ALA A 30 6.72 2.85 6.20
C ALA A 30 5.42 2.05 5.99
N ASN A 31 4.42 2.22 6.86
CA ASN A 31 3.12 1.57 6.71
C ASN A 31 2.37 2.04 5.47
N LEU A 32 2.44 3.32 5.11
CA LEU A 32 1.89 3.83 3.86
C LEU A 32 2.53 3.14 2.65
N LEU A 33 3.85 2.98 2.63
CA LEU A 33 4.56 2.30 1.53
C LEU A 33 4.18 0.81 1.45
N ILE A 34 4.02 0.12 2.58
CA ILE A 34 3.51 -1.27 2.63
C ILE A 34 2.10 -1.34 2.04
N ALA A 35 1.22 -0.41 2.40
CA ALA A 35 -0.14 -0.34 1.86
C ALA A 35 -0.14 -0.10 0.34
N CYS A 36 0.74 0.78 -0.16
CA CYS A 36 0.89 1.01 -1.60
C CYS A 36 1.41 -0.22 -2.33
N LYS A 37 2.35 -0.96 -1.73
CA LYS A 37 2.82 -2.24 -2.27
C LYS A 37 1.71 -3.28 -2.31
N ALA A 38 0.90 -3.39 -1.24
CA ALA A 38 -0.27 -4.26 -1.19
C ALA A 38 -1.28 -3.92 -2.30
N TRP A 39 -1.56 -2.62 -2.48
CA TRP A 39 -2.42 -2.12 -3.53
C TRP A 39 -1.94 -2.55 -4.92
N ASN A 40 -0.67 -2.29 -5.24
CA ASN A 40 -0.06 -2.64 -6.53
C ASN A 40 -0.10 -4.16 -6.78
N LEU A 41 0.23 -4.97 -5.77
CA LEU A 41 0.11 -6.43 -5.87
C LEU A 41 -1.33 -6.87 -6.17
N ALA A 42 -2.31 -6.24 -5.52
CA ALA A 42 -3.73 -6.57 -5.72
C ALA A 42 -4.27 -6.13 -7.08
N VAL A 43 -3.67 -5.13 -7.73
CA VAL A 43 -4.02 -4.70 -9.09
C VAL A 43 -3.54 -5.70 -10.15
N LEU A 44 -2.38 -6.34 -9.93
CA LEU A 44 -1.76 -7.23 -10.92
C LEU A 44 -2.68 -8.39 -11.34
N PRO A 45 -2.57 -8.88 -12.59
CA PRO A 45 -3.17 -10.14 -13.02
C PRO A 45 -2.78 -11.29 -12.09
N LYS A 46 -3.66 -12.29 -11.94
CA LYS A 46 -3.45 -13.41 -10.99
C LYS A 46 -2.13 -14.15 -11.22
N SER A 47 -1.74 -14.34 -12.49
CA SER A 47 -0.48 -14.99 -12.88
C SER A 47 0.75 -14.22 -12.38
N GLU A 48 0.75 -12.90 -12.51
CA GLU A 48 1.87 -12.03 -12.14
C GLU A 48 1.91 -11.73 -10.63
N ARG A 49 0.73 -11.56 -10.03
CA ARG A 49 0.56 -11.28 -8.60
C ARG A 49 1.27 -12.28 -7.72
N ASN A 50 1.13 -13.58 -8.00
CA ASN A 50 1.76 -14.61 -7.18
C ASN A 50 3.29 -14.47 -7.21
N LYS A 51 3.89 -14.22 -8.38
CA LYS A 51 5.33 -14.03 -8.51
C LYS A 51 5.79 -12.79 -7.74
N ALA A 52 5.15 -11.64 -7.98
CA ALA A 52 5.50 -10.38 -7.34
C ALA A 52 5.30 -10.42 -5.82
N TYR A 53 4.28 -11.12 -5.35
CA TYR A 53 4.02 -11.33 -3.92
C TYR A 53 5.15 -12.11 -3.25
N HIS A 54 5.58 -13.24 -3.82
CA HIS A 54 6.67 -14.02 -3.24
C HIS A 54 8.00 -13.26 -3.27
N GLN A 55 8.29 -12.55 -4.37
CA GLN A 55 9.47 -11.69 -4.46
C GLN A 55 9.48 -10.64 -3.33
N TYR A 56 8.36 -9.97 -3.08
CA TYR A 56 8.29 -9.00 -2.00
C TYR A 56 8.43 -9.64 -0.61
N LEU A 57 7.84 -10.81 -0.38
CA LEU A 57 8.06 -11.52 0.89
C LEU A 57 9.52 -11.88 1.10
N ASP A 58 10.23 -12.28 0.05
CA ASP A 58 11.65 -12.64 0.15
C ASP A 58 12.54 -11.41 0.36
N GLU A 59 12.22 -10.27 -0.26
CA GLU A 59 12.82 -8.97 0.06
C GLU A 59 12.63 -8.64 1.54
N MET A 60 11.42 -8.81 2.08
CA MET A 60 11.13 -8.50 3.48
C MET A 60 11.80 -9.45 4.47
N ARG A 61 12.04 -10.72 4.13
CA ARG A 61 12.86 -11.63 4.98
C ARG A 61 14.31 -11.18 5.12
N SER A 62 14.82 -10.38 4.18
CA SER A 62 16.17 -9.83 4.30
C SER A 62 16.26 -8.79 5.42
N VAL A 63 15.14 -8.16 5.78
CA VAL A 63 15.02 -7.10 6.80
C VAL A 63 14.39 -7.63 8.09
N ILE A 64 13.27 -8.35 7.98
CA ILE A 64 12.52 -8.94 9.09
C ILE A 64 13.12 -10.32 9.42
N LYS A 65 13.99 -10.36 10.43
CA LYS A 65 14.66 -11.60 10.87
C LYS A 65 13.79 -12.45 11.80
N ASP A 66 12.87 -11.82 12.53
CA ASP A 66 11.97 -12.52 13.43
C ASP A 66 10.82 -13.21 12.68
N LYS A 67 10.60 -14.49 13.00
CA LYS A 67 9.60 -15.33 12.32
C LYS A 67 8.17 -14.91 12.65
N GLU A 68 7.89 -14.51 13.88
CA GLU A 68 6.54 -14.08 14.28
C GLU A 68 6.18 -12.74 13.63
N THR A 69 7.12 -11.79 13.61
CA THR A 69 6.97 -10.51 12.91
C THR A 69 6.73 -10.73 11.42
N MET A 70 7.46 -11.65 10.79
CA MET A 70 7.23 -11.99 9.37
C MET A 70 5.84 -12.60 9.13
N LYS A 71 5.33 -13.39 10.08
CA LYS A 71 3.98 -13.97 10.03
C LYS A 71 2.90 -12.89 10.14
N TRP A 72 3.05 -11.93 11.05
CA TRP A 72 2.14 -10.79 11.17
C TRP A 72 2.18 -9.90 9.94
N PHE A 73 3.37 -9.55 9.46
CA PHE A 73 3.54 -8.82 8.21
C PHE A 73 2.82 -9.47 7.03
N LYS A 74 2.95 -10.80 6.89
CA LYS A 74 2.25 -11.56 5.84
C LYS A 74 0.73 -11.45 6.00
N LYS A 75 0.22 -11.48 7.23
CA LYS A 75 -1.22 -11.34 7.54
C LYS A 75 -1.71 -9.95 7.15
N ASP A 76 -0.99 -8.90 7.53
CA ASP A 76 -1.35 -7.51 7.25
C ASP A 76 -1.32 -7.23 5.75
N LEU A 77 -0.26 -7.66 5.05
CA LEU A 77 -0.15 -7.54 3.60
C LEU A 77 -1.34 -8.18 2.87
N ASN A 78 -1.72 -9.40 3.27
CA ASN A 78 -2.88 -10.09 2.70
C ASN A 78 -4.21 -9.39 3.03
N GLY A 79 -4.33 -8.86 4.25
CA GLY A 79 -5.49 -8.10 4.69
C GLY A 79 -5.70 -6.85 3.85
N LEU A 80 -4.63 -6.09 3.62
CA LEU A 80 -4.64 -4.88 2.79
C LEU A 80 -4.97 -5.20 1.32
N MET A 81 -4.36 -6.25 0.76
CA MET A 81 -4.68 -6.72 -0.60
C MET A 81 -6.16 -7.10 -0.74
N LYS A 82 -6.71 -7.80 0.26
CA LYS A 82 -8.14 -8.17 0.29
C LYS A 82 -9.02 -6.94 0.41
N ALA A 83 -8.75 -6.04 1.35
CA ALA A 83 -9.51 -4.81 1.54
C ALA A 83 -9.55 -3.95 0.27
N LYS A 84 -8.43 -3.84 -0.45
CA LYS A 84 -8.38 -3.20 -1.77
C LYS A 84 -9.34 -3.86 -2.75
N LEU A 85 -9.30 -5.19 -2.89
CA LEU A 85 -10.14 -5.92 -3.84
C LEU A 85 -11.63 -5.85 -3.50
N ASP A 86 -11.96 -5.81 -2.21
CA ASP A 86 -13.33 -5.73 -1.72
C ASP A 86 -13.92 -4.31 -1.91
N LEU A 87 -13.16 -3.26 -1.57
CA LEU A 87 -13.61 -1.87 -1.65
C LEU A 87 -13.51 -1.28 -3.08
N TYR A 88 -12.45 -1.64 -3.81
CA TYR A 88 -12.10 -1.05 -5.11
C TYR A 88 -11.72 -2.13 -6.16
N PRO A 89 -12.65 -3.04 -6.52
CA PRO A 89 -12.37 -4.16 -7.43
C PRO A 89 -12.03 -3.71 -8.86
N ALA A 90 -12.67 -2.62 -9.33
CA ALA A 90 -12.52 -2.09 -10.68
C ALA A 90 -11.29 -1.21 -10.87
N GLU A 91 -10.74 -0.66 -9.79
CA GLU A 91 -9.59 0.25 -9.86
C GLU A 91 -8.30 -0.52 -10.21
N LYS A 92 -7.55 -0.04 -11.21
CA LYS A 92 -6.33 -0.66 -11.75
C LYS A 92 -5.14 0.29 -11.78
N ALA A 93 -5.25 1.48 -11.20
CA ALA A 93 -4.14 2.41 -11.07
C ALA A 93 -3.01 1.80 -10.24
N LEU A 94 -1.78 1.92 -10.76
CA LEU A 94 -0.56 1.58 -10.04
C LEU A 94 -0.02 2.84 -9.37
N ILE A 95 0.34 2.69 -8.10
CA ILE A 95 0.96 3.73 -7.29
C ILE A 95 2.44 3.78 -7.64
N ALA A 96 2.88 4.94 -8.11
CA ALA A 96 4.28 5.21 -8.44
C ALA A 96 5.03 5.81 -7.24
N ASP A 97 4.37 6.70 -6.49
CA ASP A 97 4.94 7.35 -5.31
C ASP A 97 3.85 7.63 -4.27
N ALA A 98 4.22 7.64 -2.99
CA ALA A 98 3.32 7.98 -1.90
C ALA A 98 4.08 8.58 -0.72
N ARG A 99 3.55 9.67 -0.17
CA ARG A 99 4.12 10.35 1.00
C ARG A 99 3.04 10.88 1.94
N LEU A 100 3.44 11.04 3.19
CA LEU A 100 2.71 11.82 4.18
C LEU A 100 3.14 13.29 4.06
N GLU A 101 2.16 14.18 3.93
CA GLU A 101 2.36 15.62 4.01
C GLU A 101 1.74 16.14 5.30
N HIS A 102 2.49 16.91 6.08
CA HIS A 102 1.95 17.59 7.25
C HIS A 102 0.96 18.68 6.83
N VAL A 103 -0.23 18.63 7.41
CA VAL A 103 -1.24 19.69 7.27
C VAL A 103 -1.11 20.67 8.43
N ASP A 104 -0.88 20.15 9.64
CA ASP A 104 -0.58 20.90 10.86
C ASP A 104 0.19 20.02 11.87
N GLU A 105 0.35 20.49 13.12
CA GLU A 105 1.11 19.79 14.17
C GLU A 105 0.58 18.39 14.52
N SER A 106 -0.69 18.11 14.25
CA SER A 106 -1.36 16.85 14.61
C SER A 106 -1.91 16.09 13.41
N ASN A 107 -2.06 16.73 12.26
CA ASN A 107 -2.71 16.15 11.09
C ASN A 107 -1.75 15.98 9.92
N TYR A 108 -1.89 14.83 9.25
CA TYR A 108 -1.21 14.52 8.01
C TYR A 108 -2.20 14.20 6.92
N ARG A 109 -1.76 14.37 5.68
CA ARG A 109 -2.48 13.97 4.47
C ARG A 109 -1.66 12.94 3.72
N VAL A 110 -2.33 11.86 3.30
CA VAL A 110 -1.76 10.92 2.33
C VAL A 110 -1.81 11.57 0.94
N VAL A 111 -0.67 11.60 0.27
CA VAL A 111 -0.55 12.07 -1.11
C VAL A 111 0.04 10.94 -1.95
N VAL A 112 -0.67 10.57 -3.01
CA VAL A 112 -0.31 9.47 -3.89
C VAL A 112 -0.20 9.97 -5.33
N SER A 113 0.90 9.60 -5.98
CA SER A 113 1.10 9.78 -7.41
C SER A 113 0.95 8.42 -8.11
N TYR A 114 0.25 8.40 -9.24
CA TYR A 114 0.01 7.19 -10.02
C TYR A 114 0.62 7.30 -11.41
N GLY A 115 1.12 6.17 -11.91
CA GLY A 115 1.57 6.03 -13.30
C GLY A 115 0.63 5.11 -14.07
N LYS A 116 0.55 5.27 -15.39
CA LYS A 116 0.02 4.18 -16.24
C LYS A 116 1.11 3.10 -16.35
N ILE A 117 0.70 1.87 -16.65
CA ILE A 117 1.61 0.69 -16.81
C ILE A 117 2.77 0.95 -17.81
N GLY A 118 2.70 1.99 -18.65
CA GLY A 118 3.76 2.41 -19.57
C GLY A 118 4.76 3.47 -19.06
N ASP A 119 4.53 4.12 -17.92
CA ASP A 119 5.35 5.25 -17.45
C ASP A 119 6.49 4.85 -16.49
N MET A 120 6.53 3.59 -16.06
CA MET A 120 7.53 3.08 -15.10
C MET A 120 8.74 2.40 -15.75
N ALA A 121 8.96 2.67 -17.04
CA ALA A 121 10.13 2.24 -17.79
C ALA A 121 10.89 3.47 -18.34
N ALA A 122 11.61 4.16 -17.45
CA ALA A 122 12.66 5.12 -17.81
C ALA A 122 13.72 5.14 -16.70
#